data_AF-A0A7S0ZTM4-F1
#
_entry.id   AF-A0A7S0ZTM4-F1
#
_cell.length_a   1.000
_cell.length_b   1.000
_cell.length_c   1.000
_cell.angle_alpha   90.00
_cell.angle_beta   90.00
_cell.angle_gamma   90.00
#
_symmetry.space_group_name_H-M   'P 1'
#
loop_
_entity.id
_entity.type
_entity.pdbx_description
1 polymer ?
#
loop_
_entity_poly.entity_id
_entity_poly.type
_entity_poly.pdbx_seq_one_letter_code
_entity_poly.pdbx_strand_id
1 'polypeptide(L)'
;VACDRGEYADSATQKCALCPLGTYAVERGAVNCTPCLAGFATANIGSQNVSACVCAEGTYLPVASLACAPCPEGMTCEEGRDESVVELLPQLLYGYWSAVSRPLEVFKCIIEEHCPGGPAETCAVYR
;
A
#
# COMPACT_ATOMS: atom_id res chain seq x y z
N VAL A 1 -31.78 -0.61 11.97
CA VAL A 1 -30.59 0.16 12.44
C VAL A 1 -29.96 0.77 11.20
N ALA A 2 -29.65 2.07 11.21
CA ALA A 2 -28.88 2.69 10.14
C ALA A 2 -27.42 2.79 10.60
N CYS A 3 -26.52 2.03 9.98
CA CYS A 3 -25.11 2.03 10.32
C CYS A 3 -24.38 3.25 9.77
N ASP A 4 -23.29 3.65 10.41
CA ASP A 4 -22.50 4.78 9.93
C ASP A 4 -21.65 4.39 8.71
N ARG A 5 -20.97 5.36 8.12
CA ARG A 5 -20.04 5.09 7.02
C ARG A 5 -18.92 4.19 7.51
N GLY A 6 -18.45 3.29 6.64
CA GLY A 6 -17.48 2.27 6.99
C GLY A 6 -18.05 1.09 7.77
N GLU A 7 -19.35 1.09 8.05
CA GLU A 7 -20.03 -0.03 8.70
C GLU A 7 -21.10 -0.62 7.79
N TYR A 8 -21.41 -1.88 8.03
CA TYR A 8 -22.53 -2.56 7.39
C TYR A 8 -23.45 -3.19 8.44
N ALA A 9 -24.74 -3.28 8.10
CA ALA A 9 -25.73 -3.94 8.94
C ALA A 9 -25.56 -5.46 8.84
N ASP A 10 -24.92 -6.06 9.85
CA ASP A 10 -24.73 -7.50 9.90
C ASP A 10 -26.08 -8.19 10.22
N SER A 11 -26.57 -8.94 9.25
CA SER A 11 -27.84 -9.68 9.34
C SER A 11 -27.85 -10.73 10.46
N ALA A 12 -26.70 -11.29 10.83
CA ALA A 12 -26.58 -12.32 11.86
C ALA A 12 -26.63 -11.73 13.28
N THR A 13 -25.98 -10.59 13.50
CA THR A 13 -25.89 -9.96 14.82
C THR A 13 -26.92 -8.84 15.03
N GLN A 14 -27.60 -8.39 13.96
CA GLN A 14 -28.51 -7.23 13.95
C GLN A 14 -27.84 -5.95 14.48
N LYS A 15 -26.51 -5.86 14.36
CA LYS A 15 -25.66 -4.76 14.79
C LYS A 15 -24.86 -4.22 13.62
N CYS A 16 -24.29 -3.04 13.80
CA CYS A 16 -23.34 -2.48 12.85
C CYS A 16 -21.97 -3.11 13.08
N ALA A 17 -21.41 -3.68 12.01
CA ALA A 17 -20.07 -4.24 11.98
C ALA A 17 -19.20 -3.39 11.06
N LEU A 18 -17.93 -3.22 11.40
CA LEU A 18 -16.97 -2.52 10.55
C LEU A 18 -16.73 -3.31 9.26
N CYS A 19 -16.59 -2.59 8.15
CA CYS A 19 -16.21 -3.20 6.88
C CYS A 19 -14.86 -3.92 7.00
N PRO A 20 -14.78 -5.20 6.60
CA PRO A 20 -13.51 -5.94 6.63
C PRO A 20 -12.48 -5.34 5.67
N LEU A 21 -11.21 -5.72 5.85
CA LEU A 21 -10.12 -5.32 4.96
C LEU A 21 -10.44 -5.65 3.50
N GLY A 22 -10.11 -4.71 2.60
CA GLY A 22 -10.43 -4.82 1.18
C GLY A 22 -11.86 -4.39 0.84
N THR A 23 -12.62 -3.84 1.79
CA THR A 23 -13.97 -3.35 1.54
C THR A 23 -14.24 -2.01 2.23
N TYR A 24 -15.17 -1.23 1.69
CA TYR A 24 -15.54 0.09 2.20
C TYR A 24 -17.05 0.35 2.11
N ALA A 25 -17.57 1.25 2.93
CA ALA A 25 -18.98 1.69 2.87
C ALA A 25 -19.09 3.22 2.88
N VAL A 26 -19.56 3.80 1.78
CA VAL A 26 -19.64 5.27 1.59
C VAL A 26 -20.95 5.85 2.13
N GLU A 27 -22.03 5.07 2.03
CA GLU A 27 -23.36 5.50 2.42
C GLU A 27 -23.70 5.01 3.83
N ARG A 28 -24.45 5.83 4.58
CA ARG A 28 -25.03 5.39 5.84
C ARG A 28 -26.13 4.37 5.58
N GLY A 29 -26.28 3.41 6.48
CA GLY A 29 -27.25 2.33 6.34
C GLY A 29 -26.85 1.29 5.31
N ALA A 30 -25.56 1.22 4.95
CA ALA A 30 -25.06 0.17 4.08
C ALA A 30 -25.39 -1.21 4.68
N VAL A 31 -25.93 -2.09 3.83
CA VAL A 31 -26.26 -3.47 4.22
C VAL A 31 -25.07 -4.39 3.98
N ASN A 32 -24.26 -4.08 2.98
CA ASN A 32 -23.01 -4.75 2.64
C ASN A 32 -21.92 -3.71 2.35
N CYS A 33 -20.67 -4.09 2.58
CA CYS A 33 -19.51 -3.30 2.15
C CYS A 33 -19.22 -3.51 0.67
N THR A 34 -18.75 -2.45 0.01
CA THR A 34 -18.30 -2.47 -1.38
C THR A 34 -16.85 -2.95 -1.44
N PRO A 35 -16.51 -3.97 -2.24
CA PRO A 35 -15.14 -4.43 -2.36
C PRO A 35 -14.28 -3.43 -3.14
N CYS A 36 -12.98 -3.38 -2.80
CA CYS A 36 -11.98 -2.70 -3.62
C CYS A 36 -11.80 -3.41 -4.98
N LEU A 37 -11.22 -2.69 -5.94
CA LEU A 37 -10.81 -3.25 -7.23
C LEU A 37 -9.81 -4.40 -7.03
N ALA A 38 -9.78 -5.36 -7.97
CA ALA A 38 -8.88 -6.50 -7.90
C ALA A 38 -7.41 -6.04 -7.76
N GLY A 39 -6.71 -6.55 -6.75
CA GLY A 39 -5.32 -6.18 -6.42
C GLY A 39 -5.20 -5.02 -5.41
N PHE A 40 -6.30 -4.33 -5.09
CA PHE A 40 -6.35 -3.29 -4.06
C PHE A 40 -7.00 -3.83 -2.78
N ALA A 41 -6.53 -3.34 -1.64
CA ALA A 41 -7.10 -3.59 -0.33
C ALA A 41 -7.23 -2.28 0.45
N THR A 42 -8.14 -2.23 1.41
CA THR A 42 -8.19 -1.08 2.32
C THR A 42 -7.07 -1.18 3.35
N ALA A 43 -6.40 -0.08 3.67
CA ALA A 43 -5.36 -0.08 4.71
C ALA A 43 -5.91 -0.38 6.11
N ASN A 44 -7.20 -0.11 6.35
CA ASN A 44 -7.85 -0.33 7.63
C ASN A 44 -9.26 -0.90 7.44
N ILE A 45 -9.72 -1.65 8.46
CA ILE A 45 -11.14 -2.00 8.60
C ILE A 45 -11.96 -0.73 8.83
N GLY A 46 -13.25 -0.77 8.50
CA GLY A 46 -14.12 0.38 8.70
C GLY A 46 -13.95 1.48 7.66
N SER A 47 -13.40 1.15 6.49
CA SER A 47 -13.10 2.15 5.46
C SER A 47 -14.36 2.81 4.91
N GLN A 48 -14.33 4.14 4.84
CA GLN A 48 -15.52 4.93 4.51
C GLN A 48 -15.57 5.37 3.04
N ASN A 49 -14.49 5.13 2.28
CA ASN A 49 -14.38 5.63 0.91
C ASN A 49 -13.49 4.73 0.04
N VAL A 50 -13.69 4.80 -1.28
CA VAL A 50 -12.88 4.06 -2.27
C VAL A 50 -11.42 4.51 -2.28
N SER A 51 -11.13 5.76 -1.90
CA SER A 51 -9.77 6.27 -1.79
C SER A 51 -8.94 5.57 -0.71
N ALA A 52 -9.57 4.80 0.17
CA ALA A 52 -8.87 3.94 1.13
C ALA A 52 -8.34 2.65 0.48
N CYS A 53 -8.79 2.30 -0.72
CA CYS A 53 -8.31 1.16 -1.49
C CYS A 53 -6.92 1.49 -2.06
N VAL A 54 -5.92 0.80 -1.54
CA VAL A 54 -4.51 0.94 -1.91
C VAL A 54 -3.92 -0.41 -2.28
N CYS A 55 -2.72 -0.41 -2.86
CA CYS A 55 -1.99 -1.66 -3.06
C CYS A 55 -1.65 -2.30 -1.71
N ALA A 56 -1.89 -3.61 -1.62
CA ALA A 56 -1.59 -4.40 -0.44
C ALA A 56 -0.07 -4.52 -0.21
N GLU A 57 0.32 -4.93 0.99
CA GLU A 57 1.72 -5.19 1.32
C GLU A 57 2.38 -6.13 0.29
N GLY A 58 3.62 -5.80 -0.09
CA GLY A 58 4.37 -6.50 -1.13
C GLY A 58 4.01 -6.08 -2.55
N THR A 59 3.10 -5.11 -2.72
CA THR A 59 2.73 -4.54 -4.02
C THR A 59 2.76 -3.01 -4.00
N TYR A 60 2.89 -2.39 -5.16
CA TYR A 60 2.87 -0.93 -5.33
C TYR A 60 2.10 -0.55 -6.60
N LEU A 61 1.63 0.68 -6.70
CA LEU A 61 0.98 1.20 -7.90
C LEU A 61 2.00 1.87 -8.83
N PRO A 62 2.33 1.31 -10.00
CA PRO A 62 3.24 1.93 -10.96
C PRO A 62 2.56 3.06 -11.73
N VAL A 63 3.27 4.13 -12.09
CA VAL A 63 2.70 5.24 -12.92
C VAL A 63 2.23 4.72 -14.28
N ALA A 64 2.91 3.71 -14.82
CA ALA A 64 2.60 3.12 -16.11
C ALA A 64 1.40 2.15 -16.09
N SER A 65 0.82 1.85 -14.92
CA SER A 65 -0.20 0.81 -14.74
C SER A 65 -1.35 1.31 -13.85
N LEU A 66 -2.57 0.84 -14.12
CA LEU A 66 -3.74 1.05 -13.25
C LEU A 66 -3.97 -0.12 -12.29
N ALA A 67 -3.01 -1.04 -12.22
CA ALA A 67 -3.05 -2.23 -11.36
C ALA A 67 -1.78 -2.32 -10.53
N CYS A 68 -1.94 -2.82 -9.30
CA CYS A 68 -0.84 -3.08 -8.38
C CYS A 68 0.14 -4.09 -8.98
N ALA A 69 1.41 -3.73 -8.99
CA ALA A 69 2.52 -4.59 -9.41
C ALA A 69 3.23 -5.17 -8.18
N PRO A 70 3.84 -6.37 -8.29
CA PRO A 70 4.67 -6.90 -7.22
C PRO A 70 5.86 -5.99 -6.95
N CYS A 71 6.28 -5.92 -5.69
CA CYS A 71 7.43 -5.11 -5.29
C CYS A 71 8.70 -5.54 -6.05
N PRO A 72 9.52 -4.60 -6.53
CA PRO A 72 10.80 -4.93 -7.14
C PRO A 72 11.70 -5.69 -6.17
N GLU A 73 12.52 -6.61 -6.71
CA GLU A 73 13.52 -7.31 -5.90
C GLU A 73 14.50 -6.31 -5.27
N GLY A 74 14.80 -6.49 -3.98
CA GLY A 74 15.67 -5.58 -3.23
C GLY A 74 14.95 -4.35 -2.68
N MET A 75 13.61 -4.29 -2.77
CA MET A 75 12.78 -3.27 -2.14
C MET A 75 11.74 -3.88 -1.19
N THR A 76 11.22 -3.04 -0.31
CA THR A 76 10.05 -3.29 0.53
C THR A 76 8.94 -2.33 0.12
N CYS A 77 7.74 -2.88 -0.07
CA CYS A 77 6.54 -2.16 -0.41
C CYS A 77 5.51 -2.39 0.69
N GLU A 78 5.43 -1.46 1.62
CA GLU A 78 4.33 -1.42 2.60
C GLU A 78 3.00 -1.12 1.92
N GLU A 79 1.89 -1.24 2.64
CA GLU A 79 0.57 -0.88 2.12
C GLU A 79 0.55 0.60 1.69
N GLY A 80 -0.13 0.93 0.59
CA GLY A 80 -0.26 2.34 0.18
C GLY A 80 0.83 2.88 -0.73
N ARG A 81 1.79 2.06 -1.17
CA ARG A 81 2.88 2.55 -2.03
C ARG A 81 2.38 2.88 -3.44
N ASP A 82 2.70 4.08 -3.90
CA ASP A 82 2.28 4.66 -5.18
C ASP A 82 3.46 5.41 -5.79
N GLU A 83 3.90 4.99 -6.98
CA GLU A 83 5.02 5.60 -7.70
C GLU A 83 4.75 7.06 -8.10
N SER A 84 3.48 7.45 -8.17
CA SER A 84 3.06 8.83 -8.46
C SER A 84 3.35 9.79 -7.31
N VAL A 85 3.62 9.27 -6.11
CA VAL A 85 3.88 10.05 -4.90
C VAL A 85 5.26 9.69 -4.37
N VAL A 86 6.22 10.62 -4.49
CA VAL A 86 7.64 10.39 -4.15
C VAL A 86 7.84 9.85 -2.72
N GLU A 87 7.03 10.30 -1.75
CA GLU A 87 7.09 9.86 -0.35
C GLU A 87 6.57 8.42 -0.15
N LEU A 88 5.77 7.92 -1.10
CA LEU A 88 5.18 6.58 -1.11
C LEU A 88 5.88 5.65 -2.09
N LEU A 89 7.09 6.00 -2.56
CA LEU A 89 7.92 5.06 -3.30
C LEU A 89 8.33 3.87 -2.41
N PRO A 90 8.50 2.67 -2.99
CA PRO A 90 9.11 1.54 -2.30
C PRO A 90 10.47 1.90 -1.70
N GLN A 91 10.82 1.29 -0.56
CA GLN A 91 12.11 1.53 0.11
C GLN A 91 13.08 0.39 -0.21
N LEU A 92 14.37 0.72 -0.38
CA LEU A 92 15.41 -0.27 -0.60
C LEU A 92 15.66 -1.09 0.67
N LEU A 93 15.89 -2.39 0.49
CA LEU A 93 16.40 -3.25 1.53
C LEU A 93 17.90 -3.02 1.75
N TYR A 94 18.39 -3.41 2.93
CA TYR A 94 19.82 -3.41 3.21
C TYR A 94 20.59 -4.23 2.14
N GLY A 95 21.71 -3.70 1.70
CA GLY A 95 22.52 -4.27 0.61
C GLY A 95 22.06 -3.87 -0.80
N TYR A 96 21.03 -3.04 -0.93
CA TYR A 96 20.52 -2.54 -2.22
C TYR A 96 20.56 -1.02 -2.32
N TRP A 97 20.74 -0.54 -3.55
CA TRP A 97 20.81 0.88 -3.88
C TRP A 97 20.04 1.16 -5.18
N SER A 98 19.42 2.34 -5.28
CA SER A 98 18.87 2.87 -6.54
C SER A 98 19.13 4.37 -6.64
N ALA A 99 19.11 4.91 -7.86
CA ALA A 99 19.29 6.33 -8.11
C ALA A 99 17.95 7.08 -7.95
N VAL A 100 17.96 8.33 -7.46
CA VAL A 100 16.74 9.16 -7.39
C VAL A 100 16.10 9.39 -8.76
N SER A 101 16.90 9.39 -9.83
CA SER A 101 16.42 9.52 -11.21
C SER A 101 15.73 8.26 -11.74
N ARG A 102 16.01 7.10 -11.14
CA ARG A 102 15.49 5.78 -11.51
C ARG A 102 15.26 4.96 -10.23
N PRO A 103 14.30 5.35 -9.38
CA PRO A 103 14.17 4.83 -8.02
C PRO A 103 13.78 3.35 -7.97
N LEU A 104 13.14 2.84 -9.02
CA LEU A 104 12.76 1.44 -9.18
C LEU A 104 13.84 0.58 -9.87
N GLU A 105 14.95 1.17 -10.30
CA GLU A 105 16.08 0.41 -10.85
C GLU A 105 17.04 0.05 -9.73
N VAL A 106 16.90 -1.18 -9.24
CA VAL A 106 17.56 -1.66 -8.02
C VAL A 106 18.87 -2.37 -8.35
N PHE A 107 19.94 -1.93 -7.70
CA PHE A 107 21.27 -2.52 -7.81
C PHE A 107 21.64 -3.21 -6.50
N LYS A 108 22.14 -4.43 -6.58
CA LYS A 108 22.73 -5.14 -5.43
C LYS A 108 24.15 -4.67 -5.21
N CYS A 109 24.47 -4.27 -3.99
CA CYS A 109 25.79 -3.79 -3.66
C CYS A 109 26.79 -4.93 -3.47
N ILE A 110 28.01 -4.73 -3.95
CA ILE A 110 29.11 -5.69 -3.79
C ILE A 110 29.48 -5.84 -2.31
N ILE A 111 29.48 -4.72 -1.60
CA ILE A 111 29.71 -4.66 -0.16
C ILE A 111 28.44 -4.11 0.47
N GLU A 112 27.70 -4.97 1.18
CA GLU A 112 26.33 -4.65 1.64
C GLU A 112 26.28 -3.43 2.57
N GLU A 113 27.28 -3.23 3.42
CA GLU A 113 27.38 -2.08 4.34
C GLU A 113 27.49 -0.72 3.64
N HIS A 114 27.89 -0.67 2.36
CA HIS A 114 27.89 0.59 1.60
C HIS A 114 26.46 1.07 1.31
N CYS A 115 25.48 0.16 1.38
CA CYS A 115 24.10 0.36 0.97
C CYS A 115 23.18 0.00 2.13
N PRO A 116 22.93 0.95 3.05
CA PRO A 116 22.10 0.69 4.22
C PRO A 116 20.61 0.44 3.87
N GLY A 117 20.21 0.63 2.60
CA GLY A 117 18.82 0.62 2.17
C GLY A 117 18.13 1.96 2.42
N GLY A 118 16.79 1.95 2.46
CA GLY A 118 15.96 3.13 2.67
C GLY A 118 15.56 3.84 1.37
N PRO A 119 15.37 5.17 1.39
CA PRO A 119 15.06 5.94 0.18
C PRO A 119 16.13 5.80 -0.90
N ALA A 120 15.76 6.03 -2.17
CA ALA A 120 16.71 6.10 -3.27
C ALA A 120 17.85 7.11 -2.95
N GLU A 121 19.05 6.84 -3.47
CA GLU A 121 20.28 7.60 -3.24
C GLU A 121 20.88 7.50 -1.81
N THR A 122 20.29 6.70 -0.92
CA THR A 122 20.86 6.50 0.42
C THR A 122 22.15 5.67 0.36
N CYS A 123 23.26 6.28 0.77
CA CYS A 123 24.59 5.66 0.85
C CYS A 123 25.12 5.71 2.28
N ALA A 124 25.94 4.72 2.67
CA ALA A 124 26.64 4.77 3.95
C ALA A 124 27.67 5.91 3.98
N VAL A 125 27.71 6.64 5.10
CA VAL A 125 28.71 7.68 5.32
C VAL A 125 29.98 7.02 5.84
N TYR A 126 31.01 6.93 5.01
CA TYR A 126 32.35 6.56 5.45
C TYR A 126 33.01 7.77 6.12
N ARG A 127 33.48 7.59 7.37
CA ARG A 127 34.40 8.52 8.04
C ARG A 127 35.82 8.00 7.97
#